data_AF-A0A3S5IYB9-F1
#
_entry.id   AF-A0A3S5IYB9-F1
#
_cell.length_a   1.000
_cell.length_b   1.000
_cell.length_c   1.000
_cell.angle_alpha   90.00
_cell.angle_beta   90.00
_cell.angle_gamma   90.00
#
_symmetry.space_group_name_H-M   'P 1'
#
loop_
_entity.id
_entity.type
_entity.pdbx_description
1 polymer ?
#
loop_
_entity_poly.entity_id
_entity_poly.type
_entity_poly.pdbx_seq_one_letter_code
_entity_poly.pdbx_strand_id
1 'polypeptide(L)'
;MRIRIIALALASLLGAAWADLIIYEPFDYEPTAEANNGRFFGDSSQPYDAGMGLGSWSHRDAGGNGTANNIAPTNEGDIADEGVTFTDFLGNELPVAGNAYERRQRVGQVAASAPIEPPATAALTADNSTMWMSFLFQDFGFSGPDFGIGIHSEMMVSDDNQGLEAPGYGVGFGIVATGGQNRNIRTAVYNNSIGASQLAAEATPTFNGPAASDVFLLALKVNWNPQGTADEIFAFIITDITAEPDENEAMAMDTFDFDLATQQSLDVLNFSDTQVGYVDEIRIGTTFNAVMGRGVKESSRQLAVKASEGNLEISWDSEPGKLYSLRSATDPSEALPPEWAIFEGNRDITATPPKNLLILPLPDEASRLFVVEEFVAPPVVYFSDDLESGADGWETLVNDENGTTEWILGMPAGSTGPLTGANDSLNAFTTNLGNYAPGANISLRSPRVDLSAATSAELAFEVFRDADGLADTASIRFLRGDSLDQLGAEVVIDMSTLDTTYQLLTIPIQQEVLGEAEVIVEWNFQSDDSPDVFSGLTIDNIVIGE
;
A
#
# COMPACT_ATOMS: atom_id res chain seq x y z
N MET A 1 22.62 -37.35 -0.12
CA MET A 1 21.22 -37.01 0.18
C MET A 1 20.84 -35.88 -0.75
N ARG A 2 19.99 -36.15 -1.75
CA ARG A 2 19.54 -35.14 -2.71
C ARG A 2 18.34 -34.45 -2.08
N ILE A 3 18.58 -33.31 -1.44
CA ILE A 3 17.50 -32.42 -1.03
C ILE A 3 16.93 -31.85 -2.32
N ARG A 4 15.80 -32.40 -2.77
CA ARG A 4 15.04 -31.85 -3.89
C ARG A 4 14.05 -30.88 -3.28
N ILE A 5 14.36 -29.60 -3.40
CA ILE A 5 13.37 -28.54 -3.30
C ILE A 5 12.48 -28.74 -4.52
N ILE A 6 11.33 -29.39 -4.32
CA ILE A 6 10.17 -29.13 -5.18
C ILE A 6 9.53 -27.90 -4.56
N ALA A 7 10.13 -26.73 -4.83
CA ALA A 7 9.31 -25.56 -5.07
C ALA A 7 8.39 -26.01 -6.19
N LEU A 8 7.07 -25.88 -6.01
CA LEU A 8 6.15 -26.12 -7.11
C LEU A 8 6.45 -25.03 -8.15
N ALA A 9 7.47 -25.26 -8.97
CA ALA A 9 7.64 -24.69 -10.27
C ALA A 9 6.53 -25.31 -11.13
N LEU A 10 5.31 -24.84 -10.89
CA LEU A 10 4.37 -24.58 -11.97
C LEU A 10 4.62 -23.15 -12.47
N ALA A 11 5.90 -22.80 -12.65
CA ALA A 11 6.31 -21.65 -13.44
C ALA A 11 6.66 -22.17 -14.84
N SER A 12 5.62 -22.44 -15.63
CA SER A 12 5.67 -22.28 -17.08
C SER A 12 4.26 -22.49 -17.63
N LEU A 13 3.60 -21.36 -17.93
CA LEU A 13 2.32 -21.14 -18.62
C LEU A 13 1.30 -20.43 -17.72
N LEU A 14 1.64 -19.18 -17.44
CA LEU A 14 0.84 -18.01 -17.05
C LEU A 14 1.78 -17.21 -16.15
N GLY A 15 2.36 -16.15 -16.69
CA GLY A 15 3.07 -15.17 -15.86
C GLY A 15 2.17 -14.81 -14.69
N ALA A 16 2.74 -14.69 -13.49
CA ALA A 16 2.06 -13.92 -12.46
C ALA A 16 1.93 -12.51 -13.07
N ALA A 17 0.75 -12.24 -13.66
CA ALA A 17 0.39 -10.92 -14.07
C ALA A 17 0.48 -10.10 -12.79
N TRP A 18 1.53 -9.30 -12.71
CA TRP A 18 1.51 -8.13 -11.87
C TRP A 18 0.33 -7.33 -12.40
N ALA A 19 -0.84 -7.45 -11.77
CA ALA A 19 -2.06 -6.85 -12.32
C ALA A 19 -1.86 -5.34 -12.58
N ASP A 20 -0.94 -4.74 -11.83
CA ASP A 20 -0.58 -3.33 -11.88
C ASP A 20 0.77 -3.03 -12.55
N LEU A 21 1.69 -3.99 -12.76
CA LEU A 21 2.91 -3.76 -13.57
C LEU A 21 2.66 -4.31 -14.97
N ILE A 22 2.50 -3.40 -15.92
CA ILE A 22 2.03 -3.73 -17.27
C ILE A 22 3.21 -3.90 -18.23
N ILE A 23 4.24 -3.07 -18.08
CA ILE A 23 5.46 -3.11 -18.89
C ILE A 23 6.66 -3.24 -17.98
N TYR A 24 7.57 -4.14 -18.34
CA TYR A 24 8.87 -4.28 -17.71
C TYR A 24 9.96 -4.56 -18.75
N GLU A 25 10.95 -3.68 -18.81
CA GLU A 25 12.13 -3.80 -19.66
C GLU A 25 13.41 -3.74 -18.79
N PRO A 26 14.03 -4.89 -18.50
CA PRO A 26 15.31 -5.01 -17.79
C PRO A 26 16.53 -5.07 -18.74
N PHE A 27 16.32 -4.87 -20.04
CA PHE A 27 17.33 -5.06 -21.08
C PHE A 27 18.09 -6.39 -21.00
N ASP A 28 17.36 -7.50 -20.84
CA ASP A 28 17.91 -8.86 -20.87
C ASP A 28 18.28 -9.30 -22.30
N TYR A 29 19.26 -8.61 -22.85
CA TYR A 29 19.86 -8.87 -24.15
C TYR A 29 21.34 -9.19 -23.97
N GLU A 30 21.89 -10.00 -24.88
CA GLU A 30 23.33 -10.22 -24.92
C GLU A 30 24.03 -8.87 -25.11
N PRO A 31 25.05 -8.56 -24.29
CA PRO A 31 25.80 -7.33 -24.39
C PRO A 31 26.29 -7.11 -25.82
N THR A 32 26.09 -5.89 -26.30
CA THR A 32 26.53 -5.47 -27.63
C THR A 32 27.80 -4.62 -27.50
N ALA A 33 28.58 -4.83 -26.43
CA ALA A 33 29.66 -3.92 -26.08
C ALA A 33 31.03 -4.19 -26.78
N GLU A 34 31.67 -3.09 -27.23
CA GLU A 34 33.07 -2.85 -27.71
C GLU A 34 33.53 -3.29 -29.12
N ALA A 35 32.80 -4.08 -29.90
CA ALA A 35 33.39 -4.66 -31.14
C ALA A 35 32.39 -5.17 -32.19
N ASN A 36 31.15 -4.68 -32.18
CA ASN A 36 29.93 -5.40 -32.56
C ASN A 36 29.81 -6.14 -33.91
N ASN A 37 30.80 -6.11 -34.80
CA ASN A 37 30.79 -6.94 -36.01
C ASN A 37 29.50 -6.75 -36.85
N GLY A 38 28.82 -5.60 -36.72
CA GLY A 38 27.55 -5.26 -37.35
C GLY A 38 26.26 -5.39 -36.51
N ARG A 39 26.33 -5.61 -35.18
CA ARG A 39 25.15 -5.70 -34.28
C ARG A 39 24.89 -4.40 -33.49
N PHE A 40 23.66 -4.16 -33.06
CA PHE A 40 23.27 -3.03 -32.20
C PHE A 40 21.92 -3.29 -31.52
N PHE A 41 21.58 -2.52 -30.47
CA PHE A 41 20.28 -2.63 -29.81
C PHE A 41 19.12 -2.30 -30.78
N GLY A 42 18.13 -3.19 -30.89
CA GLY A 42 16.99 -3.02 -31.80
C GLY A 42 17.29 -3.37 -33.27
N ASP A 43 18.39 -4.06 -33.58
CA ASP A 43 18.73 -4.53 -34.94
C ASP A 43 17.97 -5.79 -35.38
N SER A 44 17.04 -6.28 -34.55
CA SER A 44 16.29 -7.55 -34.69
C SER A 44 17.14 -8.83 -34.72
N SER A 45 18.45 -8.76 -34.40
CA SER A 45 19.34 -9.92 -34.36
C SER A 45 19.20 -10.76 -33.10
N GLN A 46 18.64 -10.17 -32.04
CA GLN A 46 18.35 -10.82 -30.77
C GLN A 46 16.83 -11.02 -30.60
N PRO A 47 16.40 -12.19 -30.09
CA PRO A 47 14.99 -12.39 -29.76
C PRO A 47 14.60 -11.44 -28.61
N TYR A 48 13.53 -10.69 -28.81
CA TYR A 48 12.86 -9.94 -27.76
C TYR A 48 12.05 -10.91 -26.88
N ASP A 49 12.05 -10.73 -25.55
CA ASP A 49 11.19 -11.50 -24.65
C ASP A 49 9.74 -11.01 -24.76
N ALA A 50 8.99 -11.65 -25.65
CA ALA A 50 7.57 -11.36 -25.88
C ALA A 50 6.73 -11.81 -24.67
N GLY A 51 6.66 -10.96 -23.63
CA GLY A 51 5.90 -11.29 -22.42
C GLY A 51 5.47 -10.13 -21.54
N MET A 52 6.02 -8.92 -21.72
CA MET A 52 5.84 -7.81 -20.79
C MET A 52 5.38 -6.51 -21.48
N GLY A 53 4.44 -6.61 -22.42
CA GLY A 53 3.68 -5.45 -22.94
C GLY A 53 4.37 -4.58 -23.99
N LEU A 54 5.62 -4.87 -24.38
CA LEU A 54 6.30 -4.22 -25.53
C LEU A 54 6.53 -5.22 -26.66
N GLY A 55 6.69 -4.69 -27.88
CA GLY A 55 7.26 -5.42 -29.01
C GLY A 55 8.75 -5.13 -29.18
N SER A 56 9.30 -5.59 -30.30
CA SER A 56 10.73 -5.44 -30.57
C SER A 56 11.15 -3.98 -30.68
N TRP A 57 12.24 -3.65 -30.00
CA TRP A 57 12.90 -2.36 -30.13
C TRP A 57 13.41 -2.09 -31.55
N SER A 58 13.38 -0.82 -31.91
CA SER A 58 13.96 -0.25 -33.12
C SER A 58 14.73 1.03 -32.77
N HIS A 59 15.63 1.45 -33.64
CA HIS A 59 16.49 2.61 -33.43
C HIS A 59 16.44 3.52 -34.66
N ARG A 60 16.33 4.84 -34.46
CA ARG A 60 16.56 5.86 -35.49
C ARG A 60 17.68 6.83 -35.10
N ASP A 61 18.51 7.18 -36.07
CA ASP A 61 19.59 8.17 -35.96
C ASP A 61 19.21 9.43 -36.77
N ALA A 62 19.77 10.57 -36.38
CA ALA A 62 19.55 11.87 -36.98
C ALA A 62 20.49 12.09 -38.16
N GLY A 63 19.94 12.49 -39.32
CA GLY A 63 20.69 12.84 -40.55
C GLY A 63 21.60 14.08 -40.46
N GLY A 64 22.56 14.11 -39.53
CA GLY A 64 23.58 15.14 -39.38
C GLY A 64 24.58 14.83 -38.28
N ASN A 65 25.58 13.99 -38.62
CA ASN A 65 26.69 13.43 -37.81
C ASN A 65 26.48 12.04 -37.18
N GLY A 66 25.36 11.37 -37.48
CA GLY A 66 25.14 9.93 -37.37
C GLY A 66 24.49 9.45 -38.67
N THR A 67 24.23 8.15 -38.80
CA THR A 67 23.70 7.54 -40.02
C THR A 67 22.37 8.19 -40.47
N ALA A 68 22.09 8.26 -41.79
CA ALA A 68 20.83 8.84 -42.26
C ALA A 68 19.60 8.06 -41.71
N ASN A 69 18.50 8.76 -41.43
CA ASN A 69 17.24 8.17 -40.98
C ASN A 69 16.90 6.90 -41.80
N ASN A 70 16.53 5.81 -41.12
CA ASN A 70 16.26 4.48 -41.70
C ASN A 70 17.50 3.69 -42.19
N ILE A 71 18.71 4.03 -41.74
CA ILE A 71 19.92 3.22 -41.91
C ILE A 71 20.45 2.85 -40.52
N ALA A 72 20.95 1.63 -40.36
CA ALA A 72 21.54 1.14 -39.11
C ALA A 72 22.55 2.15 -38.50
N PRO A 73 22.41 2.51 -37.22
CA PRO A 73 23.29 3.47 -36.55
C PRO A 73 24.73 2.95 -36.54
N THR A 74 25.71 3.85 -36.71
CA THR A 74 27.11 3.43 -36.88
C THR A 74 27.85 3.22 -35.54
N ASN A 75 27.26 3.60 -34.39
CA ASN A 75 27.65 3.22 -32.99
C ASN A 75 27.07 4.21 -31.96
N GLU A 76 25.76 4.14 -31.65
CA GLU A 76 25.17 5.18 -30.77
C GLU A 76 24.32 4.66 -29.62
N GLY A 77 23.78 3.44 -29.66
CA GLY A 77 23.07 2.82 -28.53
C GLY A 77 23.36 1.32 -28.47
N ASP A 78 23.76 0.85 -27.31
CA ASP A 78 24.24 -0.51 -27.06
C ASP A 78 23.59 -1.09 -25.78
N ILE A 79 23.81 -2.38 -25.56
CA ILE A 79 23.56 -3.04 -24.28
C ILE A 79 24.89 -3.26 -23.58
N ALA A 80 25.02 -2.72 -22.37
CA ALA A 80 26.19 -2.86 -21.52
C ALA A 80 26.40 -4.32 -21.09
N ASP A 81 27.60 -4.64 -20.58
CA ASP A 81 27.90 -5.92 -19.95
C ASP A 81 27.54 -5.97 -18.46
N GLU A 82 26.93 -4.89 -17.96
CA GLU A 82 26.43 -4.74 -16.59
C GLU A 82 25.09 -4.01 -16.58
N GLY A 83 24.31 -4.22 -15.52
CA GLY A 83 23.10 -3.47 -15.19
C GLY A 83 23.35 -2.41 -14.12
N VAL A 84 22.35 -1.58 -13.87
CA VAL A 84 22.37 -0.52 -12.87
C VAL A 84 21.67 -0.99 -11.61
N THR A 85 22.23 -0.67 -10.43
CA THR A 85 21.61 -0.96 -9.13
C THR A 85 21.23 0.32 -8.43
N PHE A 86 20.19 0.27 -7.59
CA PHE A 86 19.75 1.40 -6.79
C PHE A 86 19.42 0.96 -5.36
N THR A 87 19.89 1.77 -4.40
CA THR A 87 19.56 1.63 -2.99
C THR A 87 19.04 2.98 -2.50
N ASP A 88 17.86 2.96 -1.88
CA ASP A 88 17.20 4.16 -1.36
C ASP A 88 17.89 4.66 -0.07
N PHE A 89 17.50 5.83 0.47
CA PHE A 89 18.17 6.38 1.66
C PHE A 89 17.93 5.57 2.94
N LEU A 90 16.92 4.69 2.94
CA LEU A 90 16.59 3.78 4.04
C LEU A 90 17.36 2.46 3.94
N GLY A 91 18.11 2.25 2.85
CA GLY A 91 18.88 1.03 2.60
C GLY A 91 18.08 -0.08 1.89
N ASN A 92 16.90 0.21 1.36
CA ASN A 92 16.15 -0.75 0.55
C ASN A 92 16.71 -0.78 -0.87
N GLU A 93 16.93 -1.97 -1.40
CA GLU A 93 17.41 -2.17 -2.77
C GLU A 93 16.23 -2.30 -3.72
N LEU A 94 16.29 -1.60 -4.85
CA LEU A 94 15.39 -1.86 -5.98
C LEU A 94 15.74 -3.25 -6.52
N PRO A 95 14.78 -4.18 -6.67
CA PRO A 95 15.04 -5.41 -7.42
C PRO A 95 15.52 -5.03 -8.82
N VAL A 96 16.55 -5.66 -9.36
CA VAL A 96 17.02 -5.42 -10.73
C VAL A 96 17.39 -6.73 -11.42
N ALA A 97 17.35 -6.76 -12.74
CA ALA A 97 17.67 -7.89 -13.60
C ALA A 97 18.25 -7.39 -14.94
N GLY A 98 18.83 -8.29 -15.73
CA GLY A 98 19.36 -7.95 -17.05
C GLY A 98 20.56 -7.00 -17.01
N ASN A 99 20.69 -6.19 -18.05
CA ASN A 99 21.80 -5.27 -18.31
C ASN A 99 21.25 -3.84 -18.45
N ALA A 100 22.11 -2.86 -18.73
CA ALA A 100 21.65 -1.52 -19.05
C ALA A 100 21.65 -1.24 -20.56
N TYR A 101 20.70 -0.42 -21.02
CA TYR A 101 20.95 0.34 -22.23
C TYR A 101 22.07 1.34 -21.97
N GLU A 102 23.05 1.37 -22.87
CA GLU A 102 24.16 2.30 -22.78
C GLU A 102 24.35 3.13 -24.03
N ARG A 103 24.89 4.33 -23.80
CA ARG A 103 25.54 5.10 -24.84
C ARG A 103 26.95 5.47 -24.41
N ARG A 104 27.96 5.08 -25.19
CA ARG A 104 29.38 5.30 -24.86
C ARG A 104 30.06 6.41 -25.65
N GLN A 105 29.57 6.72 -26.85
CA GLN A 105 30.19 7.68 -27.75
C GLN A 105 29.24 8.82 -28.08
N ARG A 106 29.80 10.03 -28.10
CA ARG A 106 29.12 11.29 -28.40
C ARG A 106 29.09 11.61 -29.90
N VAL A 107 28.90 10.59 -30.72
CA VAL A 107 28.64 10.78 -32.15
C VAL A 107 27.12 10.71 -32.31
N GLY A 108 26.55 11.63 -33.08
CA GLY A 108 25.12 11.71 -33.40
C GLY A 108 24.16 11.87 -32.23
N GLN A 109 22.96 11.33 -32.41
CA GLN A 109 21.83 11.34 -31.48
C GLN A 109 21.14 9.98 -31.68
N VAL A 110 20.54 9.41 -30.64
CA VAL A 110 19.77 8.16 -30.75
C VAL A 110 18.34 8.35 -30.26
N ALA A 111 17.38 7.80 -31.00
CA ALA A 111 16.05 7.50 -30.50
C ALA A 111 15.78 6.00 -30.63
N ALA A 112 15.36 5.38 -29.53
CA ALA A 112 14.91 3.99 -29.49
C ALA A 112 13.40 3.96 -29.26
N SER A 113 12.72 3.09 -30.00
CA SER A 113 11.26 2.96 -29.97
C SER A 113 10.85 1.50 -29.95
N ALA A 114 9.91 1.16 -29.08
CA ALA A 114 9.23 -0.13 -29.07
C ALA A 114 7.71 0.09 -29.15
N PRO A 115 6.98 -0.65 -30.02
CA PRO A 115 5.53 -0.61 -29.99
C PRO A 115 5.03 -1.20 -28.66
N ILE A 116 3.99 -0.61 -28.09
CA ILE A 116 3.29 -1.11 -26.91
C ILE A 116 2.18 -2.03 -27.39
N GLU A 117 2.01 -3.18 -26.74
CA GLU A 117 0.92 -4.08 -27.08
C GLU A 117 -0.44 -3.42 -26.76
N PRO A 118 -1.47 -3.54 -27.63
CA PRO A 118 -2.76 -2.88 -27.38
C PRO A 118 -3.40 -3.18 -26.01
N PRO A 119 -3.33 -4.40 -25.44
CA PRO A 119 -3.78 -4.64 -24.06
C PRO A 119 -3.01 -3.85 -23.01
N ALA A 120 -1.71 -3.63 -23.21
CA ALA A 120 -0.88 -2.85 -22.31
C ALA A 120 -1.23 -1.35 -22.39
N THR A 121 -1.38 -0.80 -23.60
CA THR A 121 -1.90 0.57 -23.77
C THR A 121 -3.24 0.72 -23.08
N ALA A 122 -4.18 -0.21 -23.29
CA ALA A 122 -5.50 -0.12 -22.67
C ALA A 122 -5.49 -0.24 -21.13
N ALA A 123 -4.54 -0.97 -20.55
CA ALA A 123 -4.38 -1.09 -19.10
C ALA A 123 -3.74 0.16 -18.48
N LEU A 124 -2.84 0.82 -19.20
CA LEU A 124 -2.15 2.04 -18.76
C LEU A 124 -2.95 3.31 -19.02
N THR A 125 -3.90 3.25 -19.96
CA THR A 125 -4.67 4.40 -20.44
C THR A 125 -6.16 4.10 -20.37
N ALA A 126 -6.80 4.65 -19.34
CA ALA A 126 -8.23 4.59 -19.13
C ALA A 126 -8.67 5.87 -18.42
N ASP A 127 -9.86 6.34 -18.79
CA ASP A 127 -10.48 7.49 -18.14
C ASP A 127 -10.62 7.22 -16.63
N ASN A 128 -10.32 8.22 -15.79
CA ASN A 128 -10.31 8.10 -14.34
C ASN A 128 -9.38 6.99 -13.82
N SER A 129 -8.13 6.98 -14.30
CA SER A 129 -7.11 6.01 -13.87
C SER A 129 -5.74 6.68 -13.69
N THR A 130 -4.75 5.92 -13.19
CA THR A 130 -3.40 6.42 -12.94
C THR A 130 -2.40 5.54 -13.67
N MET A 131 -1.38 6.17 -14.23
CA MET A 131 -0.20 5.52 -14.78
C MET A 131 1.04 5.99 -14.01
N TRP A 132 1.92 5.04 -13.70
CA TRP A 132 3.26 5.29 -13.22
C TRP A 132 4.27 4.75 -14.23
N MET A 133 5.38 5.46 -14.40
CA MET A 133 6.58 4.98 -15.08
C MET A 133 7.77 5.23 -14.17
N SER A 134 8.68 4.27 -14.03
CA SER A 134 9.98 4.48 -13.39
C SER A 134 11.11 3.90 -14.23
N PHE A 135 12.31 4.44 -14.06
CA PHE A 135 13.52 3.94 -14.70
C PHE A 135 14.74 4.40 -13.91
N LEU A 136 15.81 3.61 -14.01
CA LEU A 136 17.12 3.99 -13.51
C LEU A 136 17.84 4.82 -14.58
N PHE A 137 18.48 5.89 -14.13
CA PHE A 137 19.31 6.74 -14.96
C PHE A 137 20.65 6.99 -14.28
N GLN A 138 21.74 6.69 -14.97
CA GLN A 138 23.09 7.01 -14.52
C GLN A 138 23.78 7.91 -15.54
N ASP A 139 24.24 9.08 -15.09
CA ASP A 139 24.99 10.02 -15.91
C ASP A 139 26.50 9.82 -15.70
N PHE A 140 27.26 9.60 -16.79
CA PHE A 140 28.72 9.46 -16.73
C PHE A 140 29.48 10.77 -17.07
N GLY A 141 28.79 11.91 -17.22
CA GLY A 141 29.38 13.24 -17.29
C GLY A 141 29.14 14.00 -18.61
N PHE A 142 29.04 15.33 -18.49
CA PHE A 142 28.42 16.21 -19.49
C PHE A 142 29.28 16.77 -20.64
N SER A 143 28.62 16.89 -21.81
CA SER A 143 28.51 18.18 -22.54
C SER A 143 27.16 18.40 -23.28
N GLY A 144 26.03 18.37 -22.54
CA GLY A 144 24.66 18.78 -22.98
C GLY A 144 23.63 17.62 -23.03
N PRO A 145 22.49 17.60 -22.31
CA PRO A 145 21.47 16.55 -22.39
C PRO A 145 20.23 17.04 -23.07
N ASP A 146 19.64 16.07 -23.74
CA ASP A 146 18.29 16.11 -24.25
C ASP A 146 17.66 14.72 -24.08
N PHE A 147 17.92 14.04 -22.95
CA PHE A 147 17.30 12.74 -22.67
C PHE A 147 15.80 12.89 -22.51
N GLY A 148 15.04 12.07 -23.21
CA GLY A 148 13.57 12.03 -23.13
C GLY A 148 13.10 10.59 -23.09
N ILE A 149 12.06 10.31 -22.32
CA ILE A 149 11.39 9.00 -22.30
C ILE A 149 9.90 9.21 -22.10
N GLY A 150 9.07 8.39 -22.73
CA GLY A 150 7.62 8.46 -22.54
C GLY A 150 6.83 7.59 -23.51
N ILE A 151 5.51 7.61 -23.35
CA ILE A 151 4.59 6.93 -24.25
C ILE A 151 3.96 7.94 -25.22
N HIS A 152 3.94 7.59 -26.50
CA HIS A 152 3.58 8.48 -27.60
C HIS A 152 2.77 7.73 -28.65
N SER A 153 2.11 8.48 -29.54
CA SER A 153 1.42 7.93 -30.72
C SER A 153 2.31 7.81 -31.96
N GLU A 154 3.55 8.29 -31.88
CA GLU A 154 4.50 8.36 -32.98
C GLU A 154 5.90 8.00 -32.46
N MET A 155 6.79 7.53 -33.33
CA MET A 155 8.17 7.30 -32.93
C MET A 155 8.90 8.63 -32.71
N MET A 156 9.73 8.70 -31.67
CA MET A 156 10.66 9.80 -31.52
C MET A 156 11.66 9.81 -32.66
N VAL A 157 11.90 10.99 -33.20
CA VAL A 157 13.07 11.25 -34.03
C VAL A 157 14.22 11.61 -33.11
N SER A 158 15.38 11.18 -33.55
CA SER A 158 16.62 11.52 -32.89
C SER A 158 16.93 13.01 -33.14
N ASP A 159 16.61 13.87 -32.17
CA ASP A 159 16.94 15.29 -32.17
C ASP A 159 17.08 15.84 -30.73
N ASP A 160 17.67 17.04 -30.58
CA ASP A 160 17.84 17.68 -29.26
C ASP A 160 16.51 18.16 -28.65
N ASN A 161 15.40 18.08 -29.38
CA ASN A 161 14.10 18.56 -28.93
C ASN A 161 13.16 17.43 -28.52
N GLN A 162 13.61 16.17 -28.58
CA GLN A 162 12.79 14.98 -28.34
C GLN A 162 11.57 14.98 -29.29
N GLY A 163 11.79 15.33 -30.56
CA GLY A 163 10.73 15.43 -31.56
C GLY A 163 10.11 14.07 -31.91
N LEU A 164 8.89 14.09 -32.43
CA LEU A 164 8.18 12.96 -33.04
C LEU A 164 8.32 13.00 -34.57
N GLU A 165 8.17 11.85 -35.24
CA GLU A 165 8.31 11.78 -36.70
C GLU A 165 7.21 12.52 -37.48
N ALA A 166 6.06 12.69 -36.84
CA ALA A 166 4.91 13.44 -37.32
C ALA A 166 4.22 14.14 -36.14
N PRO A 167 3.31 15.10 -36.38
CA PRO A 167 2.45 15.60 -35.33
C PRO A 167 1.70 14.47 -34.64
N GLY A 168 1.93 14.30 -33.34
CA GLY A 168 1.37 13.21 -32.53
C GLY A 168 1.02 13.64 -31.11
N TYR A 169 0.64 12.66 -30.30
CA TYR A 169 0.30 12.83 -28.89
C TYR A 169 1.28 12.08 -28.00
N GLY A 170 1.39 12.47 -26.74
CA GLY A 170 2.26 11.79 -25.81
C GLY A 170 2.46 12.51 -24.49
N VAL A 171 2.94 11.73 -23.53
CA VAL A 171 3.33 12.15 -22.18
C VAL A 171 4.69 11.57 -21.86
N GLY A 172 5.55 12.36 -21.24
CA GLY A 172 6.92 11.94 -20.98
C GLY A 172 7.66 12.73 -19.91
N PHE A 173 8.86 12.26 -19.67
CA PHE A 173 9.87 12.79 -18.78
C PHE A 173 11.07 13.27 -19.61
N GLY A 174 11.67 14.40 -19.24
CA GLY A 174 12.89 14.86 -19.89
C GLY A 174 13.95 15.38 -18.92
N ILE A 175 15.20 15.33 -19.37
CA ILE A 175 16.37 15.95 -18.74
C ILE A 175 17.00 16.88 -19.77
N VAL A 176 16.87 18.18 -19.58
CA VAL A 176 17.23 19.15 -20.63
C VAL A 176 18.15 20.27 -20.16
N ALA A 177 19.04 20.70 -21.05
CA ALA A 177 19.94 21.81 -20.86
C ALA A 177 19.23 23.16 -20.65
N THR A 178 19.47 23.83 -19.52
CA THR A 178 19.06 25.23 -19.29
C THR A 178 20.19 26.24 -19.46
N GLY A 179 21.44 25.75 -19.54
CA GLY A 179 22.63 26.55 -19.83
C GLY A 179 23.87 25.99 -19.14
N GLY A 180 25.04 26.07 -19.78
CA GLY A 180 26.27 25.51 -19.21
C GLY A 180 26.14 24.00 -18.94
N GLN A 181 26.40 23.56 -17.70
CA GLN A 181 26.26 22.17 -17.25
C GLN A 181 24.93 21.88 -16.53
N ASN A 182 24.09 22.90 -16.30
CA ASN A 182 22.87 22.79 -15.49
C ASN A 182 21.70 22.24 -16.30
N ARG A 183 21.00 21.23 -15.75
CA ARG A 183 19.88 20.50 -16.36
C ARG A 183 18.72 20.34 -15.44
N ASN A 184 17.56 20.45 -16.04
CA ASN A 184 16.30 20.40 -15.33
C ASN A 184 15.56 19.13 -15.70
N ILE A 185 15.02 18.46 -14.67
CA ILE A 185 13.91 17.52 -14.83
C ILE A 185 12.71 18.29 -15.35
N ARG A 186 12.02 17.71 -16.35
CA ARG A 186 10.80 18.27 -16.94
C ARG A 186 9.75 17.20 -17.21
N THR A 187 8.50 17.62 -17.19
CA THR A 187 7.42 16.91 -17.86
C THR A 187 7.36 17.32 -19.33
N ALA A 188 6.85 16.45 -20.20
CA ALA A 188 6.65 16.75 -21.61
C ALA A 188 5.28 16.26 -22.06
N VAL A 189 4.49 17.14 -22.68
CA VAL A 189 3.18 16.82 -23.24
C VAL A 189 3.13 17.21 -24.72
N TYR A 190 2.77 16.25 -25.58
CA TYR A 190 2.63 16.45 -27.02
C TYR A 190 1.14 16.47 -27.36
N ASN A 191 0.67 17.56 -27.96
CA ASN A 191 -0.74 17.72 -28.30
C ASN A 191 -0.86 18.01 -29.80
N ASN A 192 -0.91 16.93 -30.58
CA ASN A 192 -0.91 16.95 -32.03
C ASN A 192 0.26 17.79 -32.60
N SER A 193 1.46 17.54 -32.09
CA SER A 193 2.65 18.33 -32.35
C SER A 193 3.87 17.46 -32.56
N ILE A 194 4.85 17.98 -33.31
CA ILE A 194 6.14 17.29 -33.52
C ILE A 194 6.99 17.37 -32.25
N GLY A 195 7.08 18.54 -31.61
CA GLY A 195 7.76 18.69 -30.32
C GLY A 195 6.75 18.75 -29.17
N ALA A 196 7.26 18.68 -27.94
CA ALA A 196 6.43 18.89 -26.75
C ALA A 196 5.77 20.28 -26.80
N SER A 197 4.45 20.29 -26.66
CA SER A 197 3.60 21.48 -26.66
C SER A 197 3.57 22.18 -25.30
N GLN A 198 3.78 21.42 -24.22
CA GLN A 198 3.93 21.91 -22.86
C GLN A 198 5.14 21.25 -22.22
N LEU A 199 5.90 22.05 -21.46
CA LEU A 199 7.22 21.71 -20.92
C LEU A 199 7.40 22.43 -19.58
N ALA A 200 6.80 21.90 -18.52
CA ALA A 200 7.10 22.35 -17.18
C ALA A 200 8.43 21.75 -16.71
N ALA A 201 9.27 22.57 -16.10
CA ALA A 201 10.59 22.17 -15.62
C ALA A 201 10.76 22.57 -14.15
N GLU A 202 11.57 21.79 -13.42
CA GLU A 202 11.91 22.10 -12.05
C GLU A 202 12.56 23.48 -11.91
N ALA A 203 12.35 24.15 -10.76
CA ALA A 203 12.86 25.50 -10.56
C ALA A 203 14.39 25.56 -10.41
N THR A 204 14.97 24.51 -9.79
CA THR A 204 16.40 24.42 -9.54
C THR A 204 16.96 23.19 -10.27
N PRO A 205 17.98 23.35 -11.14
CA PRO A 205 18.57 22.23 -11.86
C PRO A 205 19.09 21.14 -10.92
N THR A 206 18.59 19.92 -11.07
CA THR A 206 19.02 18.72 -10.36
C THR A 206 20.43 18.31 -10.81
N PHE A 207 20.66 18.28 -12.12
CA PHE A 207 21.96 17.88 -12.67
C PHE A 207 22.80 19.13 -12.94
N ASN A 208 24.02 19.18 -12.39
CA ASN A 208 24.84 20.41 -12.39
C ASN A 208 26.31 20.22 -12.82
N GLY A 209 26.65 19.11 -13.48
CA GLY A 209 28.00 18.82 -13.98
C GLY A 209 28.64 17.58 -13.35
N PRO A 210 29.90 17.24 -13.73
CA PRO A 210 30.52 15.93 -13.50
C PRO A 210 31.03 15.70 -12.06
N ALA A 211 30.19 15.96 -11.05
CA ALA A 211 30.56 15.76 -9.65
C ALA A 211 30.22 14.36 -9.11
N ALA A 212 29.39 13.57 -9.80
CA ALA A 212 29.11 12.19 -9.40
C ALA A 212 28.49 11.37 -10.55
N SER A 213 28.89 10.09 -10.66
CA SER A 213 28.23 9.08 -11.49
C SER A 213 27.05 8.47 -10.72
N ASP A 214 26.22 9.34 -10.15
CA ASP A 214 25.12 8.93 -9.29
C ASP A 214 24.04 8.24 -10.12
N VAL A 215 23.48 7.18 -9.53
CA VAL A 215 22.29 6.51 -10.06
C VAL A 215 21.07 7.20 -9.48
N PHE A 216 20.18 7.64 -10.34
CA PHE A 216 18.88 8.18 -9.96
C PHE A 216 17.79 7.18 -10.32
N LEU A 217 16.85 6.96 -9.39
CA LEU A 217 15.56 6.37 -9.70
C LEU A 217 14.60 7.52 -10.02
N LEU A 218 14.24 7.64 -11.29
CA LEU A 218 13.36 8.70 -11.80
C LEU A 218 11.97 8.11 -12.04
N ALA A 219 10.94 8.91 -11.79
CA ALA A 219 9.56 8.48 -11.98
C ALA A 219 8.68 9.57 -12.61
N LEU A 220 7.68 9.10 -13.34
CA LEU A 220 6.59 9.87 -13.93
C LEU A 220 5.26 9.31 -13.40
N LYS A 221 4.37 10.19 -12.95
CA LYS A 221 2.97 9.87 -12.65
C LYS A 221 2.07 10.60 -13.63
N VAL A 222 1.04 9.93 -14.15
CA VAL A 222 -0.04 10.55 -14.92
C VAL A 222 -1.37 10.19 -14.28
N ASN A 223 -2.16 11.21 -13.95
CA ASN A 223 -3.55 11.04 -13.54
C ASN A 223 -4.42 11.34 -14.77
N TRP A 224 -5.02 10.29 -15.33
CA TRP A 224 -6.02 10.39 -16.39
C TRP A 224 -7.36 10.72 -15.73
N ASN A 225 -7.71 11.99 -15.68
CA ASN A 225 -8.91 12.47 -15.01
C ASN A 225 -10.15 12.25 -15.90
N PRO A 226 -11.37 12.24 -15.32
CA PRO A 226 -12.59 12.03 -16.10
C PRO A 226 -12.71 13.04 -17.25
N GLN A 227 -13.02 12.55 -18.45
CA GLN A 227 -13.08 13.34 -19.68
C GLN A 227 -13.67 14.74 -19.50
N GLY A 228 -12.92 15.77 -19.91
CA GLY A 228 -13.29 17.18 -19.74
C GLY A 228 -12.86 17.79 -18.41
N THR A 229 -12.22 16.99 -17.56
CA THR A 229 -11.38 17.44 -16.43
C THR A 229 -9.94 17.33 -16.88
N ALA A 230 -9.11 18.32 -16.54
CA ALA A 230 -7.71 18.29 -16.95
C ALA A 230 -6.98 17.09 -16.34
N ASP A 231 -6.32 16.30 -17.17
CA ASP A 231 -5.30 15.33 -16.82
C ASP A 231 -4.06 16.02 -16.24
N GLU A 232 -3.31 15.29 -15.43
CA GLU A 232 -2.14 15.80 -14.73
C GLU A 232 -0.94 14.89 -14.93
N ILE A 233 0.24 15.47 -15.10
CA ILE A 233 1.52 14.75 -15.22
C ILE A 233 2.51 15.32 -14.21
N PHE A 234 3.23 14.44 -13.52
CA PHE A 234 4.19 14.77 -12.47
C PHE A 234 5.51 14.03 -12.67
N ALA A 235 6.63 14.71 -12.41
CA ALA A 235 7.97 14.14 -12.49
C ALA A 235 8.65 14.14 -11.11
N PHE A 236 9.28 13.03 -10.73
CA PHE A 236 9.87 12.82 -9.41
C PHE A 236 11.30 12.28 -9.48
N ILE A 237 12.08 12.59 -8.44
CA ILE A 237 13.27 11.81 -8.05
C ILE A 237 12.86 10.97 -6.85
N ILE A 238 12.90 9.65 -7.00
CA ILE A 238 12.52 8.74 -5.92
C ILE A 238 13.72 8.52 -5.01
N THR A 239 13.51 8.79 -3.72
CA THR A 239 14.53 8.59 -2.68
C THR A 239 14.10 7.59 -1.62
N ASP A 240 12.80 7.28 -1.53
CA ASP A 240 12.19 6.23 -0.72
C ASP A 240 11.33 5.38 -1.65
N ILE A 241 11.68 4.11 -1.83
CA ILE A 241 10.89 3.20 -2.68
C ILE A 241 9.70 2.58 -1.94
N THR A 242 9.53 2.89 -0.64
CA THR A 242 8.49 2.34 0.24
C THR A 242 7.21 3.16 0.30
N ALA A 243 7.28 4.43 -0.07
CA ALA A 243 6.18 5.38 0.05
C ALA A 243 5.99 6.13 -1.28
N GLU A 244 4.74 6.18 -1.76
CA GLU A 244 4.38 7.03 -2.89
C GLU A 244 4.60 8.51 -2.49
N PRO A 245 5.35 9.30 -3.27
CA PRO A 245 5.57 10.71 -2.96
C PRO A 245 4.29 11.53 -3.11
N ASP A 246 4.15 12.57 -2.29
CA ASP A 246 3.05 13.52 -2.44
C ASP A 246 3.21 14.31 -3.74
N GLU A 247 2.11 14.57 -4.47
CA GLU A 247 2.14 15.27 -5.76
C GLU A 247 2.69 16.70 -5.66
N ASN A 248 2.63 17.32 -4.48
CA ASN A 248 3.20 18.64 -4.20
C ASN A 248 4.74 18.62 -4.06
N GLU A 249 5.35 17.44 -3.96
CA GLU A 249 6.80 17.21 -3.94
C GLU A 249 7.35 16.96 -5.35
N ALA A 250 6.49 16.92 -6.37
CA ALA A 250 6.92 16.76 -7.75
C ALA A 250 7.92 17.86 -8.16
N MET A 251 8.97 17.45 -8.85
CA MET A 251 9.99 18.36 -9.38
C MET A 251 9.39 19.26 -10.46
N ALA A 252 8.49 18.70 -11.27
CA ALA A 252 7.73 19.41 -12.29
C ALA A 252 6.34 18.80 -12.44
N MET A 253 5.37 19.62 -12.86
CA MET A 253 4.02 19.17 -13.18
C MET A 253 3.47 19.93 -14.39
N ASP A 254 2.63 19.30 -15.20
CA ASP A 254 1.82 19.97 -16.24
C ASP A 254 0.36 19.49 -16.22
N THR A 255 -0.52 20.20 -16.92
CA THR A 255 -1.92 19.81 -17.10
C THR A 255 -2.31 19.82 -18.57
N PHE A 256 -3.06 18.82 -18.99
CA PHE A 256 -3.59 18.66 -20.34
C PHE A 256 -4.96 17.98 -20.28
N ASP A 257 -5.58 17.63 -21.40
CA ASP A 257 -6.87 16.93 -21.39
C ASP A 257 -6.93 16.11 -22.68
N PHE A 258 -6.63 14.81 -22.57
CA PHE A 258 -6.72 13.87 -23.66
C PHE A 258 -8.01 13.07 -23.53
N ASP A 259 -8.82 13.05 -24.59
CA ASP A 259 -9.94 12.13 -24.63
C ASP A 259 -9.47 10.67 -24.67
N LEU A 260 -10.35 9.74 -24.29
CA LEU A 260 -10.01 8.31 -24.23
C LEU A 260 -9.43 7.78 -25.55
N ALA A 261 -9.88 8.30 -26.71
CA ALA A 261 -9.35 7.89 -28.01
C ALA A 261 -7.89 8.33 -28.20
N THR A 262 -7.54 9.52 -27.73
CA THR A 262 -6.18 10.05 -27.72
C THR A 262 -5.31 9.31 -26.72
N GLN A 263 -5.79 9.07 -25.51
CA GLN A 263 -5.08 8.27 -24.50
C GLN A 263 -4.76 6.85 -25.03
N GLN A 264 -5.72 6.20 -25.67
CA GLN A 264 -5.55 4.86 -26.25
C GLN A 264 -4.72 4.85 -27.55
N SER A 265 -4.34 6.02 -28.08
CA SER A 265 -3.40 6.13 -29.21
C SER A 265 -1.93 6.11 -28.79
N LEU A 266 -1.64 6.11 -27.49
CA LEU A 266 -0.28 6.09 -26.95
C LEU A 266 0.27 4.66 -27.00
N ASP A 267 0.73 4.25 -28.17
CA ASP A 267 1.10 2.88 -28.52
C ASP A 267 2.59 2.70 -28.84
N VAL A 268 3.43 3.70 -28.54
CA VAL A 268 4.88 3.64 -28.70
C VAL A 268 5.59 4.09 -27.42
N LEU A 269 6.42 3.22 -26.85
CA LEU A 269 7.40 3.61 -25.84
C LEU A 269 8.62 4.14 -26.58
N ASN A 270 8.98 5.39 -26.29
CA ASN A 270 10.16 6.03 -26.83
C ASN A 270 11.12 6.39 -25.71
N PHE A 271 12.42 6.28 -25.98
CA PHE A 271 13.38 7.14 -25.33
C PHE A 271 14.43 7.63 -26.33
N SER A 272 14.93 8.84 -26.11
CA SER A 272 15.99 9.44 -26.90
C SER A 272 17.11 9.90 -26.00
N ASP A 273 18.33 9.82 -26.49
CA ASP A 273 19.50 10.28 -25.77
C ASP A 273 20.45 11.05 -26.70
N THR A 274 21.04 12.12 -26.16
CA THR A 274 22.10 12.93 -26.76
C THR A 274 23.43 12.81 -25.99
N GLN A 275 23.47 11.97 -24.95
CA GLN A 275 24.54 11.87 -23.94
C GLN A 275 25.25 10.52 -23.87
N VAL A 276 26.10 10.37 -22.85
CA VAL A 276 26.70 9.11 -22.40
C VAL A 276 26.11 8.81 -21.03
N GLY A 277 25.35 7.73 -20.93
CA GLY A 277 24.68 7.33 -19.71
C GLY A 277 24.10 5.94 -19.81
N TYR A 278 23.58 5.46 -18.69
CA TYR A 278 22.81 4.22 -18.62
C TYR A 278 21.33 4.51 -18.38
N VAL A 279 20.49 3.75 -19.06
CA VAL A 279 19.06 3.62 -18.78
C VAL A 279 18.81 2.16 -18.48
N ASP A 280 18.13 1.90 -17.37
CA ASP A 280 17.83 0.53 -16.95
C ASP A 280 16.48 0.45 -16.25
N GLU A 281 15.93 -0.76 -16.10
CA GLU A 281 14.75 -1.06 -15.29
C GLU A 281 13.53 -0.20 -15.63
N ILE A 282 13.22 -0.07 -16.92
CA ILE A 282 12.02 0.69 -17.33
C ILE A 282 10.79 -0.12 -16.93
N ARG A 283 9.96 0.47 -16.07
CA ARG A 283 8.74 -0.13 -15.54
C ARG A 283 7.58 0.82 -15.74
N ILE A 284 6.46 0.30 -16.25
CA ILE A 284 5.25 1.09 -16.43
C ILE A 284 4.08 0.29 -15.88
N GLY A 285 3.30 0.93 -15.02
CA GLY A 285 2.22 0.29 -14.28
C GLY A 285 1.14 1.27 -13.86
N THR A 286 0.17 0.80 -13.10
CA THR A 286 -0.97 1.60 -12.60
C THR A 286 -0.80 2.03 -11.15
N THR A 287 0.20 1.50 -10.44
CA THR A 287 0.48 1.83 -9.04
C THR A 287 1.97 2.12 -8.80
N PHE A 288 2.26 2.97 -7.82
CA PHE A 288 3.63 3.29 -7.41
C PHE A 288 4.41 2.02 -7.02
N ASN A 289 3.80 1.19 -6.18
CA ASN A 289 4.42 -0.06 -5.73
C ASN A 289 4.88 -0.91 -6.93
N ALA A 290 4.00 -1.13 -7.91
CA ALA A 290 4.28 -1.96 -9.06
C ALA A 290 5.56 -1.52 -9.80
N VAL A 291 5.74 -0.22 -10.03
CA VAL A 291 6.93 0.31 -10.70
C VAL A 291 8.17 0.37 -9.80
N MET A 292 8.00 0.41 -8.48
CA MET A 292 9.12 0.24 -7.54
C MET A 292 9.59 -1.22 -7.40
N GLY A 293 9.10 -2.14 -8.26
CA GLY A 293 9.40 -3.57 -8.14
C GLY A 293 8.81 -4.18 -6.88
N ARG A 294 7.89 -3.47 -6.23
CA ARG A 294 7.11 -3.93 -5.10
C ARG A 294 5.78 -4.34 -5.68
N GLY A 295 5.53 -5.63 -5.88
CA GLY A 295 4.17 -6.03 -6.19
C GLY A 295 3.24 -5.41 -5.13
N VAL A 296 1.93 -5.33 -5.41
CA VAL A 296 1.04 -5.77 -4.34
C VAL A 296 1.70 -7.05 -3.86
N LYS A 297 2.14 -7.05 -2.61
CA LYS A 297 2.57 -8.26 -1.96
C LYS A 297 1.30 -9.11 -2.04
N GLU A 298 1.16 -9.90 -3.11
CA GLU A 298 0.71 -11.27 -2.94
C GLU A 298 1.49 -11.67 -1.70
N SER A 299 0.78 -11.85 -0.60
CA SER A 299 1.39 -12.30 0.63
C SER A 299 1.86 -13.75 0.38
N SER A 300 2.81 -13.96 -0.53
CA SER A 300 3.72 -15.06 -0.43
C SER A 300 4.59 -14.65 0.76
N ARG A 301 4.10 -14.96 1.95
CA ARG A 301 4.93 -14.91 3.15
C ARG A 301 6.10 -15.80 2.83
N GLN A 302 7.27 -15.20 2.67
CA GLN A 302 8.42 -15.90 2.10
C GLN A 302 8.85 -17.01 3.08
N LEU A 303 8.36 -18.23 2.86
CA LEU A 303 8.73 -19.39 3.64
C LEU A 303 10.14 -19.83 3.22
N ALA A 304 11.12 -19.55 4.06
CA ALA A 304 12.49 -20.00 3.89
C ALA A 304 12.78 -21.20 4.80
N VAL A 305 13.31 -22.26 4.22
CA VAL A 305 13.67 -23.50 4.93
C VAL A 305 15.17 -23.75 4.74
N LYS A 306 15.90 -23.86 5.85
CA LYS A 306 17.34 -24.09 5.87
C LYS A 306 17.68 -25.23 6.82
N ALA A 307 18.43 -26.22 6.34
CA ALA A 307 18.97 -27.26 7.21
C ALA A 307 20.37 -26.85 7.70
N SER A 308 20.61 -26.87 9.01
CA SER A 308 21.90 -26.57 9.62
C SER A 308 22.12 -27.47 10.84
N GLU A 309 23.30 -28.08 10.97
CA GLU A 309 23.74 -28.79 12.19
C GLU A 309 22.74 -29.83 12.79
N GLY A 310 21.93 -30.50 11.95
CA GLY A 310 20.92 -31.48 12.39
C GLY A 310 19.56 -30.88 12.73
N ASN A 311 19.38 -29.57 12.50
CA ASN A 311 18.14 -28.83 12.64
C ASN A 311 17.61 -28.34 11.29
N LEU A 312 16.33 -28.02 11.28
CA LEU A 312 15.59 -27.37 10.22
C LEU A 312 15.12 -26.00 10.75
N GLU A 313 15.72 -24.94 10.22
CA GLU A 313 15.30 -23.56 10.42
C GLU A 313 14.21 -23.22 9.38
N ILE A 314 13.00 -22.95 9.85
CA ILE A 314 11.87 -22.51 9.03
C ILE A 314 11.55 -21.07 9.43
N SER A 315 11.60 -20.15 8.47
CA SER A 315 11.27 -18.73 8.73
C SER A 315 10.29 -18.20 7.70
N TRP A 316 9.41 -17.30 8.12
CA TRP A 316 8.39 -16.70 7.26
C TRP A 316 8.08 -15.27 7.69
N ASP A 317 7.65 -14.45 6.74
CA ASP A 317 7.21 -13.08 7.02
C ASP A 317 6.02 -13.09 7.98
N SER A 318 6.07 -12.18 8.94
CA SER A 318 5.13 -12.10 10.04
C SER A 318 4.53 -10.70 10.15
N GLU A 319 3.23 -10.64 10.38
CA GLU A 319 2.45 -9.40 10.49
C GLU A 319 1.80 -9.31 11.87
N PRO A 320 1.70 -8.10 12.48
CA PRO A 320 0.96 -7.90 13.71
C PRO A 320 -0.49 -8.40 13.59
N GLY A 321 -1.06 -8.93 14.69
CA GLY A 321 -2.46 -9.38 14.71
C GLY A 321 -2.73 -10.71 13.99
N LYS A 322 -1.69 -11.51 13.73
CA LYS A 322 -1.80 -12.78 13.01
C LYS A 322 -1.34 -13.98 13.84
N LEU A 323 -1.88 -15.15 13.50
CA LEU A 323 -1.44 -16.44 14.00
C LEU A 323 -1.05 -17.34 12.83
N TYR A 324 -0.13 -18.26 13.09
CA TYR A 324 0.44 -19.14 12.07
C TYR A 324 0.35 -20.61 12.48
N SER A 325 0.08 -21.50 11.53
CA SER A 325 0.17 -22.95 11.72
C SER A 325 1.12 -23.56 10.70
N LEU A 326 2.10 -24.35 11.17
CA LEU A 326 2.98 -25.11 10.30
C LEU A 326 2.30 -26.44 9.94
N ARG A 327 2.10 -26.67 8.65
CA ARG A 327 1.57 -27.93 8.12
C ARG A 327 2.61 -28.60 7.25
N SER A 328 2.50 -29.93 7.13
CA SER A 328 3.43 -30.69 6.30
C SER A 328 2.81 -31.92 5.66
N ALA A 329 3.37 -32.34 4.53
CA ALA A 329 3.08 -33.62 3.90
C ALA A 329 4.36 -34.22 3.31
N THR A 330 4.38 -35.54 3.18
CA THR A 330 5.44 -36.26 2.45
C THR A 330 5.08 -36.49 0.98
N ASP A 331 3.79 -36.48 0.65
CA ASP A 331 3.25 -36.59 -0.70
C ASP A 331 2.21 -35.48 -0.93
N PRO A 332 2.48 -34.49 -1.79
CA PRO A 332 1.57 -33.39 -2.05
C PRO A 332 0.34 -33.78 -2.88
N SER A 333 0.27 -35.01 -3.42
CA SER A 333 -0.86 -35.47 -4.23
C SER A 333 -2.02 -36.03 -3.42
N GLU A 334 -1.79 -36.37 -2.15
CA GLU A 334 -2.79 -36.98 -1.26
C GLU A 334 -3.81 -35.96 -0.72
N ALA A 335 -3.42 -34.69 -0.58
CA ALA A 335 -4.26 -33.62 -0.07
C ALA A 335 -3.75 -32.24 -0.48
N LEU A 336 -4.63 -31.24 -0.51
CA LEU A 336 -4.24 -29.86 -0.74
C LEU A 336 -3.51 -29.28 0.49
N PRO A 337 -2.61 -28.29 0.31
CA PRO A 337 -1.82 -27.75 1.43
C PRO A 337 -2.59 -27.29 2.68
N PRO A 338 -3.78 -26.65 2.58
CA PRO A 338 -4.59 -26.30 3.76
C PRO A 338 -5.11 -27.52 4.55
N GLU A 339 -5.20 -28.68 3.89
CA GLU A 339 -5.69 -29.94 4.47
C GLU A 339 -4.55 -30.79 5.04
N TRP A 340 -3.29 -30.39 4.84
CA TRP A 340 -2.13 -31.09 5.40
C TRP A 340 -2.17 -31.06 6.93
N ALA A 341 -1.68 -32.13 7.56
CA ALA A 341 -1.64 -32.24 9.01
C ALA A 341 -0.70 -31.19 9.62
N ILE A 342 -1.07 -30.67 10.80
CA ILE A 342 -0.22 -29.79 11.60
C ILE A 342 1.04 -30.56 11.99
N PHE A 343 2.20 -30.01 11.64
CA PHE A 343 3.47 -30.66 11.89
C PHE A 343 3.90 -30.47 13.34
N GLU A 344 4.08 -31.58 14.07
CA GLU A 344 4.57 -31.60 15.45
C GLU A 344 3.80 -30.69 16.43
N GLY A 345 2.53 -30.39 16.14
CA GLY A 345 1.69 -29.54 16.99
C GLY A 345 2.00 -28.04 16.89
N ASN A 346 2.78 -27.60 15.91
CA ASN A 346 3.09 -26.19 15.65
C ASN A 346 1.88 -25.45 15.07
N ARG A 347 0.91 -25.18 15.95
CA ARG A 347 -0.33 -24.47 15.67
C ARG A 347 -0.38 -23.16 16.45
N ASP A 348 -1.17 -22.21 15.97
CA ASP A 348 -1.48 -20.95 16.66
C ASP A 348 -0.20 -20.21 17.12
N ILE A 349 0.84 -20.26 16.29
CA ILE A 349 2.13 -19.62 16.53
C ILE A 349 1.92 -18.12 16.46
N THR A 350 2.23 -17.41 17.54
CA THR A 350 2.10 -15.95 17.62
C THR A 350 3.01 -15.25 16.62
N ALA A 351 2.50 -14.21 15.97
CA ALA A 351 3.29 -13.33 15.12
C ALA A 351 4.50 -12.74 15.87
N THR A 352 5.67 -12.73 15.22
CA THR A 352 6.82 -11.94 15.64
C THR A 352 7.32 -11.09 14.46
N PRO A 353 6.65 -9.97 14.15
CA PRO A 353 7.05 -9.11 13.04
C PRO A 353 8.50 -8.62 13.17
N PRO A 354 9.23 -8.47 12.05
CA PRO A 354 8.79 -8.68 10.67
C PRO A 354 8.84 -10.16 10.21
N LYS A 355 9.42 -11.07 11.01
CA LYS A 355 9.68 -12.45 10.60
C LYS A 355 9.60 -13.43 11.79
N ASN A 356 8.80 -14.49 11.64
CA ASN A 356 8.83 -15.64 12.55
C ASN A 356 9.97 -16.59 12.17
N LEU A 357 10.56 -17.23 13.18
CA LEU A 357 11.56 -18.29 13.03
C LEU A 357 11.17 -19.47 13.93
N LEU A 358 11.13 -20.66 13.34
CA LEU A 358 10.92 -21.93 14.02
C LEU A 358 12.11 -22.84 13.75
N ILE A 359 12.64 -23.46 14.80
CA ILE A 359 13.77 -24.38 14.72
C ILE A 359 13.27 -25.76 15.15
N LEU A 360 13.35 -26.72 14.24
CA LEU A 360 12.89 -28.09 14.43
C LEU A 360 14.07 -29.07 14.27
N PRO A 361 14.02 -30.28 14.85
CA PRO A 361 14.93 -31.35 14.47
C PRO A 361 14.80 -31.64 12.97
N LEU A 362 15.89 -32.01 12.31
CA LEU A 362 15.83 -32.44 10.91
C LEU A 362 14.98 -33.73 10.81
N PRO A 363 13.93 -33.78 9.97
CA PRO A 363 13.11 -34.98 9.83
C PRO A 363 13.92 -36.18 9.32
N ASP A 364 13.59 -37.39 9.80
CA ASP A 364 14.25 -38.65 9.40
C ASP A 364 13.95 -39.03 7.94
N GLU A 365 12.89 -38.48 7.35
CA GLU A 365 12.50 -38.80 5.98
C GLU A 365 13.41 -38.14 4.93
N ALA A 366 13.55 -38.79 3.78
CA ALA A 366 14.36 -38.28 2.68
C ALA A 366 13.79 -36.99 2.05
N SER A 367 12.49 -36.75 2.20
CA SER A 367 11.80 -35.55 1.71
C SER A 367 10.51 -35.30 2.49
N ARG A 368 10.27 -34.05 2.84
CA ARG A 368 9.02 -33.55 3.44
C ARG A 368 8.78 -32.14 2.95
N LEU A 369 7.53 -31.79 2.72
CA LEU A 369 7.08 -30.48 2.27
C LEU A 369 6.42 -29.74 3.43
N PHE A 370 6.59 -28.43 3.48
CA PHE A 370 6.06 -27.57 4.52
C PHE A 370 5.29 -26.41 3.91
N VAL A 371 4.20 -26.03 4.58
CA VAL A 371 3.50 -24.76 4.34
C VAL A 371 3.21 -24.10 5.68
N VAL A 372 3.13 -22.77 5.67
CA VAL A 372 2.66 -21.99 6.80
C VAL A 372 1.31 -21.41 6.42
N GLU A 373 0.29 -21.81 7.17
CA GLU A 373 -1.04 -21.22 7.11
C GLU A 373 -1.07 -19.99 8.02
N GLU A 374 -1.57 -18.87 7.53
CA GLU A 374 -1.91 -17.72 8.36
C GLU A 374 -3.41 -17.54 8.44
N PHE A 375 -3.84 -17.11 9.61
CA PHE A 375 -5.16 -16.58 9.86
C PHE A 375 -5.03 -15.37 10.78
N VAL A 376 -6.03 -14.49 10.72
CA VAL A 376 -6.15 -13.35 11.63
C VAL A 376 -6.27 -13.90 13.05
N ALA A 377 -5.48 -13.36 13.97
CA ALA A 377 -5.65 -13.67 15.37
C ALA A 377 -7.08 -13.27 15.77
N PRO A 378 -7.84 -14.11 16.48
CA PRO A 378 -9.10 -13.67 17.06
C PRO A 378 -8.89 -12.36 17.83
N PRO A 379 -9.79 -11.37 17.73
CA PRO A 379 -9.68 -10.15 18.50
C PRO A 379 -9.45 -10.48 19.96
N VAL A 380 -8.47 -9.83 20.58
CA VAL A 380 -8.22 -10.02 22.00
C VAL A 380 -9.39 -9.38 22.74
N VAL A 381 -10.14 -10.17 23.50
CA VAL A 381 -11.21 -9.68 24.37
C VAL A 381 -10.66 -9.61 25.79
N TYR A 382 -10.57 -8.39 26.32
CA TYR A 382 -10.12 -8.11 27.68
C TYR A 382 -11.26 -8.24 28.69
N PHE A 383 -12.47 -7.92 28.28
CA PHE A 383 -13.68 -8.05 29.09
C PHE A 383 -14.89 -8.27 28.19
N SER A 384 -15.83 -9.12 28.63
CA SER A 384 -17.14 -9.23 28.01
C SER A 384 -18.17 -9.65 29.05
N ASP A 385 -19.33 -9.00 29.02
CA ASP A 385 -20.46 -9.33 29.87
C ASP A 385 -21.76 -9.06 29.12
N ASP A 386 -22.56 -10.12 28.95
CA ASP A 386 -23.91 -10.06 28.37
C ASP A 386 -24.99 -9.85 29.45
N LEU A 387 -24.57 -9.69 30.71
CA LEU A 387 -25.40 -9.40 31.88
C LEU A 387 -26.41 -10.51 32.26
N GLU A 388 -26.40 -11.64 31.56
CA GLU A 388 -27.31 -12.77 31.82
C GLU A 388 -26.84 -13.65 32.97
N SER A 389 -25.57 -13.49 33.39
CA SER A 389 -24.97 -14.19 34.53
C SER A 389 -25.13 -13.43 35.86
N GLY A 390 -25.77 -12.26 35.85
CA GLY A 390 -25.96 -11.40 37.02
C GLY A 390 -24.90 -10.30 37.15
N ALA A 391 -24.96 -9.54 38.24
CA ALA A 391 -24.17 -8.32 38.44
C ALA A 391 -22.86 -8.52 39.24
N ASP A 392 -22.22 -9.70 39.17
CA ASP A 392 -21.02 -9.96 39.98
C ASP A 392 -19.87 -9.02 39.57
N GLY A 393 -19.27 -8.35 40.55
CA GLY A 393 -18.21 -7.37 40.33
C GLY A 393 -18.65 -6.00 39.80
N TRP A 394 -19.92 -5.83 39.40
CA TRP A 394 -20.48 -4.53 39.06
C TRP A 394 -20.82 -3.73 40.32
N GLU A 395 -20.61 -2.41 40.29
CA GLU A 395 -20.94 -1.51 41.41
C GLU A 395 -21.87 -0.40 40.94
N THR A 396 -22.97 -0.18 41.68
CA THR A 396 -23.91 0.92 41.45
C THR A 396 -23.77 1.96 42.55
N LEU A 397 -23.78 3.24 42.18
CA LEU A 397 -23.67 4.36 43.11
C LEU A 397 -24.79 5.35 42.86
N VAL A 398 -25.36 5.84 43.96
CA VAL A 398 -26.27 6.99 43.95
C VAL A 398 -25.54 8.18 44.57
N ASN A 399 -25.31 9.20 43.74
CA ASN A 399 -24.52 10.38 44.05
C ASN A 399 -25.39 11.62 44.37
N ASP A 400 -26.71 11.52 44.25
CA ASP A 400 -27.67 12.54 44.69
C ASP A 400 -28.24 12.26 46.10
N GLU A 401 -28.83 13.28 46.72
CA GLU A 401 -29.39 13.18 48.07
C GLU A 401 -30.76 12.46 48.11
N ASN A 402 -31.46 12.37 46.97
CA ASN A 402 -32.84 11.87 46.91
C ASN A 402 -32.88 10.35 46.87
N GLY A 403 -31.97 9.71 46.13
CA GLY A 403 -31.86 8.26 46.05
C GLY A 403 -33.06 7.58 45.37
N THR A 404 -33.76 8.29 44.49
CA THR A 404 -35.00 7.82 43.85
C THR A 404 -34.79 7.09 42.52
N THR A 405 -33.56 7.09 42.03
CA THR A 405 -33.12 6.46 40.78
C THR A 405 -31.79 5.79 41.07
N GLU A 406 -31.58 4.58 40.55
CA GLU A 406 -30.36 3.79 40.72
C GLU A 406 -30.20 2.89 39.50
N TRP A 407 -28.96 2.60 39.11
CA TRP A 407 -28.73 1.57 38.09
C TRP A 407 -29.23 0.21 38.61
N ILE A 408 -30.12 -0.43 37.87
CA ILE A 408 -30.67 -1.74 38.21
C ILE A 408 -30.46 -2.69 37.05
N LEU A 409 -29.93 -3.88 37.35
CA LEU A 409 -29.89 -5.00 36.43
C LEU A 409 -31.24 -5.73 36.45
N GLY A 410 -31.87 -5.86 35.28
CA GLY A 410 -33.08 -6.67 35.12
C GLY A 410 -33.79 -6.39 33.81
N MET A 411 -35.03 -6.85 33.69
CA MET A 411 -35.86 -6.62 32.51
C MET A 411 -36.40 -5.19 32.51
N PRO A 412 -36.05 -4.34 31.52
CA PRO A 412 -36.56 -2.98 31.42
C PRO A 412 -38.09 -2.93 31.41
N ALA A 413 -38.68 -1.96 32.10
CA ALA A 413 -40.12 -1.84 32.33
C ALA A 413 -40.60 -0.37 32.46
N GLY A 414 -39.89 0.57 31.83
CA GLY A 414 -40.29 1.97 31.74
C GLY A 414 -41.62 2.16 30.99
N SER A 415 -42.26 3.32 31.17
CA SER A 415 -43.47 3.65 30.39
C SER A 415 -43.16 3.97 28.93
N THR A 416 -41.90 4.29 28.65
CA THR A 416 -41.28 4.43 27.33
C THR A 416 -39.99 3.59 27.30
N GLY A 417 -39.32 3.54 26.15
CA GLY A 417 -38.07 2.78 25.99
C GLY A 417 -38.27 1.28 25.80
N PRO A 418 -37.20 0.49 26.01
CA PRO A 418 -37.22 -0.95 25.76
C PRO A 418 -38.00 -1.71 26.85
N LEU A 419 -38.49 -2.90 26.51
CA LEU A 419 -39.17 -3.83 27.44
C LEU A 419 -38.39 -5.14 27.65
N THR A 420 -37.20 -5.22 27.06
CA THR A 420 -36.26 -6.33 27.06
C THR A 420 -34.85 -5.76 27.00
N GLY A 421 -33.84 -6.55 27.33
CA GLY A 421 -32.47 -6.21 26.97
C GLY A 421 -32.25 -6.31 25.45
N ALA A 422 -31.02 -6.03 25.01
CA ALA A 422 -30.70 -6.08 23.59
C ALA A 422 -30.82 -7.52 23.05
N ASN A 423 -31.18 -7.67 21.78
CA ASN A 423 -31.44 -8.98 21.17
C ASN A 423 -32.52 -9.82 21.89
N ASP A 424 -33.49 -9.16 22.52
CA ASP A 424 -34.54 -9.79 23.33
C ASP A 424 -34.02 -10.58 24.54
N SER A 425 -32.86 -10.17 25.08
CA SER A 425 -32.28 -10.70 26.32
C SER A 425 -33.15 -10.35 27.53
N LEU A 426 -32.94 -11.05 28.65
CA LEU A 426 -33.76 -10.89 29.85
C LEU A 426 -33.30 -9.71 30.69
N ASN A 427 -31.99 -9.46 30.71
CA ASN A 427 -31.39 -8.51 31.61
C ASN A 427 -30.64 -7.43 30.82
N ALA A 428 -30.79 -6.19 31.25
CA ALA A 428 -29.94 -5.08 30.87
C ALA A 428 -29.75 -4.19 32.11
N PHE A 429 -28.66 -3.43 32.15
CA PHE A 429 -28.53 -2.38 33.14
C PHE A 429 -29.33 -1.17 32.67
N THR A 430 -30.22 -0.68 33.53
CA THR A 430 -31.02 0.51 33.23
C THR A 430 -30.98 1.48 34.39
N THR A 431 -31.05 2.78 34.10
CA THR A 431 -31.02 3.85 35.10
C THR A 431 -32.18 3.76 36.10
N ASN A 432 -33.25 3.04 35.75
CA ASN A 432 -34.24 2.49 36.67
C ASN A 432 -35.02 1.39 35.91
N LEU A 433 -35.55 0.36 36.57
CA LEU A 433 -36.42 -0.60 35.85
C LEU A 433 -37.67 0.08 35.31
N GLY A 434 -38.18 1.10 36.02
CA GLY A 434 -39.24 1.98 35.54
C GLY A 434 -38.69 3.28 34.96
N ASN A 435 -39.46 4.36 35.06
CA ASN A 435 -38.96 5.68 34.66
C ASN A 435 -37.93 6.20 35.66
N TYR A 436 -36.94 6.97 35.18
CA TYR A 436 -36.06 7.71 36.09
C TYR A 436 -36.81 8.87 36.77
N ALA A 437 -36.24 9.37 37.86
CA ALA A 437 -36.78 10.48 38.63
C ALA A 437 -35.97 11.77 38.39
N PRO A 438 -36.55 12.95 38.69
CA PRO A 438 -35.85 14.23 38.57
C PRO A 438 -34.66 14.34 39.52
N GLY A 439 -33.62 15.04 39.08
CA GLY A 439 -32.43 15.37 39.87
C GLY A 439 -31.57 14.16 40.24
N ALA A 440 -31.64 13.08 39.45
CA ALA A 440 -30.84 11.89 39.65
C ALA A 440 -29.37 12.16 39.28
N ASN A 441 -28.45 11.59 40.05
CA ASN A 441 -27.03 11.49 39.65
C ASN A 441 -26.52 10.12 40.08
N ILE A 442 -26.31 9.23 39.11
CA ILE A 442 -26.01 7.83 39.39
C ILE A 442 -24.85 7.33 38.53
N SER A 443 -24.07 6.41 39.09
CA SER A 443 -22.95 5.79 38.39
C SER A 443 -23.05 4.27 38.40
N LEU A 444 -22.69 3.64 37.29
CA LEU A 444 -22.49 2.21 37.16
C LEU A 444 -21.02 1.97 36.85
N ARG A 445 -20.38 1.06 37.57
CA ARG A 445 -18.98 0.69 37.38
C ARG A 445 -18.85 -0.77 37.02
N SER A 446 -18.05 -1.05 36.00
CA SER A 446 -17.66 -2.40 35.62
C SER A 446 -16.80 -3.06 36.70
N PRO A 447 -16.66 -4.40 36.65
CA PRO A 447 -15.51 -5.08 37.24
C PRO A 447 -14.17 -4.48 36.76
N ARG A 448 -13.09 -4.80 37.48
CA ARG A 448 -11.73 -4.41 37.09
C ARG A 448 -11.29 -5.19 35.86
N VAL A 449 -10.81 -4.49 34.86
CA VAL A 449 -10.33 -5.04 33.59
C VAL A 449 -8.82 -4.83 33.49
N ASP A 450 -8.08 -5.89 33.15
CA ASP A 450 -6.63 -5.82 32.94
C ASP A 450 -6.32 -5.47 31.48
N LEU A 451 -5.82 -4.25 31.26
CA LEU A 451 -5.39 -3.74 29.97
C LEU A 451 -3.86 -3.60 29.89
N SER A 452 -3.10 -4.25 30.78
CA SER A 452 -1.64 -4.13 30.85
C SER A 452 -0.92 -4.59 29.59
N ALA A 453 -1.52 -5.51 28.85
CA ALA A 453 -1.01 -6.02 27.58
C ALA A 453 -1.59 -5.31 26.35
N ALA A 454 -2.59 -4.43 26.52
CA ALA A 454 -3.30 -3.80 25.41
C ALA A 454 -2.48 -2.67 24.78
N THR A 455 -2.24 -2.76 23.47
CA THR A 455 -1.64 -1.67 22.67
C THR A 455 -2.69 -0.84 21.92
N SER A 456 -3.90 -1.38 21.77
CA SER A 456 -5.12 -0.74 21.27
C SER A 456 -6.31 -1.46 21.88
N ALA A 457 -7.44 -0.77 22.08
CA ALA A 457 -8.71 -1.39 22.46
C ALA A 457 -9.88 -0.44 22.19
N GLU A 458 -11.07 -0.99 22.09
CA GLU A 458 -12.35 -0.29 22.03
C GLU A 458 -13.29 -0.82 23.12
N LEU A 459 -14.12 0.07 23.66
CA LEU A 459 -15.29 -0.26 24.44
C LEU A 459 -16.50 -0.29 23.49
N ALA A 460 -17.18 -1.41 23.40
CA ALA A 460 -18.40 -1.58 22.64
C ALA A 460 -19.54 -2.06 23.54
N PHE A 461 -20.74 -1.49 23.38
CA PHE A 461 -21.95 -1.94 24.08
C PHE A 461 -23.22 -1.49 23.35
N GLU A 462 -24.30 -2.23 23.57
CA GLU A 462 -25.64 -1.86 23.10
C GLU A 462 -26.22 -0.81 24.04
N VAL A 463 -26.75 0.28 23.48
CA VAL A 463 -27.33 1.40 24.23
C VAL A 463 -28.73 1.74 23.73
N PHE A 464 -29.62 2.07 24.65
CA PHE A 464 -30.91 2.67 24.37
C PHE A 464 -31.03 3.97 25.17
N ARG A 465 -31.07 5.11 24.47
CA ARG A 465 -31.27 6.44 25.07
C ARG A 465 -32.73 6.84 24.97
N ASP A 466 -33.33 7.11 26.11
CA ASP A 466 -34.72 7.50 26.24
C ASP A 466 -34.83 8.45 27.44
N ALA A 467 -34.24 9.63 27.30
CA ALA A 467 -34.41 10.74 28.23
C ALA A 467 -35.52 11.69 27.74
N ASP A 468 -35.56 12.93 28.20
CA ASP A 468 -36.47 13.96 27.71
C ASP A 468 -35.94 14.70 26.46
N GLY A 469 -34.69 14.43 26.08
CA GLY A 469 -33.98 15.06 24.97
C GLY A 469 -33.41 16.46 25.28
N LEU A 470 -33.48 16.93 26.54
CA LEU A 470 -33.10 18.26 26.96
C LEU A 470 -32.43 18.26 28.35
N ALA A 471 -31.24 18.84 28.46
CA ALA A 471 -30.54 19.08 29.73
C ALA A 471 -30.11 17.83 30.55
N ASP A 472 -30.72 16.67 30.34
CA ASP A 472 -30.22 15.38 30.81
C ASP A 472 -28.86 15.06 30.17
N THR A 473 -27.95 14.45 30.94
CA THR A 473 -26.60 14.12 30.47
C THR A 473 -26.18 12.72 30.86
N ALA A 474 -25.35 12.11 30.04
CA ALA A 474 -24.68 10.86 30.38
C ALA A 474 -23.25 10.88 29.85
N SER A 475 -22.37 10.14 30.51
CA SER A 475 -20.96 10.09 30.15
C SER A 475 -20.31 8.78 30.55
N ILE A 476 -19.14 8.54 29.96
CA ILE A 476 -18.26 7.43 30.26
C ILE A 476 -16.93 7.97 30.73
N ARG A 477 -16.43 7.39 31.82
CA ARG A 477 -15.11 7.64 32.38
C ARG A 477 -14.37 6.33 32.55
N PHE A 478 -13.09 6.34 32.19
CA PHE A 478 -12.18 5.27 32.56
C PHE A 478 -11.49 5.67 33.86
N LEU A 479 -11.50 4.79 34.86
CA LEU A 479 -10.94 5.05 36.17
C LEU A 479 -9.84 4.03 36.45
N ARG A 480 -8.75 4.48 37.10
CA ARG A 480 -7.78 3.55 37.66
C ARG A 480 -8.42 2.77 38.80
N GLY A 481 -8.26 1.45 38.79
CA GLY A 481 -8.99 0.58 39.70
C GLY A 481 -8.74 0.88 41.17
N ASP A 482 -7.52 1.20 41.57
CA ASP A 482 -7.15 1.36 42.98
C ASP A 482 -7.51 2.75 43.57
N SER A 483 -7.25 3.82 42.83
CA SER A 483 -7.45 5.20 43.29
C SER A 483 -8.76 5.82 42.83
N LEU A 484 -9.41 5.24 41.82
CA LEU A 484 -10.54 5.84 41.08
C LEU A 484 -10.19 7.18 40.42
N ASP A 485 -8.90 7.45 40.21
CA ASP A 485 -8.48 8.59 39.42
C ASP A 485 -8.93 8.39 37.97
N GLN A 486 -9.49 9.43 37.36
CA GLN A 486 -9.87 9.39 35.96
C GLN A 486 -8.64 9.27 35.06
N LEU A 487 -8.72 8.34 34.11
CA LEU A 487 -7.77 8.09 33.04
C LEU A 487 -8.36 8.66 31.75
N GLY A 488 -7.62 9.58 31.11
CA GLY A 488 -8.05 10.22 29.87
C GLY A 488 -9.25 11.17 30.01
N ALA A 489 -9.76 11.62 28.87
CA ALA A 489 -10.92 12.50 28.76
C ALA A 489 -12.23 11.72 28.93
N GLU A 490 -13.20 12.38 29.56
CA GLU A 490 -14.58 11.90 29.66
C GLU A 490 -15.24 11.88 28.28
N VAL A 491 -16.00 10.82 28.00
CA VAL A 491 -16.72 10.63 26.74
C VAL A 491 -18.20 10.89 26.97
N VAL A 492 -18.77 11.87 26.27
CA VAL A 492 -20.18 12.23 26.40
C VAL A 492 -21.05 11.25 25.61
N ILE A 493 -22.12 10.76 26.23
CA ILE A 493 -23.22 10.08 25.55
C ILE A 493 -24.28 11.15 25.25
N ASP A 494 -24.60 11.34 23.97
CA ASP A 494 -25.58 12.35 23.55
C ASP A 494 -27.01 11.93 23.94
N MET A 495 -27.50 12.48 25.05
CA MET A 495 -28.84 12.28 25.58
C MET A 495 -29.91 13.17 24.93
N SER A 496 -29.56 14.01 23.94
CA SER A 496 -30.56 14.67 23.09
C SER A 496 -31.18 13.73 22.07
N THR A 497 -30.57 12.55 21.88
CA THR A 497 -31.07 11.48 21.01
C THR A 497 -32.07 10.60 21.75
N LEU A 498 -33.19 10.30 21.10
CA LEU A 498 -34.19 9.32 21.54
C LEU A 498 -34.17 8.12 20.59
N ASP A 499 -33.67 7.00 21.09
CA ASP A 499 -33.57 5.77 20.32
C ASP A 499 -34.94 5.06 20.25
N THR A 500 -35.15 4.31 19.17
CA THR A 500 -36.36 3.46 19.00
C THR A 500 -36.04 1.97 19.03
N THR A 501 -34.74 1.64 19.07
CA THR A 501 -34.15 0.31 19.19
C THR A 501 -32.73 0.49 19.74
N TYR A 502 -32.18 -0.55 20.37
CA TYR A 502 -30.77 -0.56 20.78
C TYR A 502 -29.84 -0.18 19.63
N GLN A 503 -28.85 0.63 19.93
CA GLN A 503 -27.77 1.04 19.05
C GLN A 503 -26.45 0.50 19.59
N LEU A 504 -25.56 0.03 18.72
CA LEU A 504 -24.19 -0.26 19.10
C LEU A 504 -23.41 1.04 19.23
N LEU A 505 -22.85 1.31 20.41
CA LEU A 505 -21.91 2.40 20.63
C LEU A 505 -20.50 1.85 20.80
N THR A 506 -19.57 2.34 19.97
CA THR A 506 -18.15 1.97 19.99
C THR A 506 -17.30 3.19 20.33
N ILE A 507 -16.43 3.04 21.33
CA ILE A 507 -15.60 4.11 21.88
C ILE A 507 -14.15 3.63 21.90
N PRO A 508 -13.26 4.27 21.13
CA PRO A 508 -11.83 3.98 21.21
C PRO A 508 -11.30 4.26 22.63
N ILE A 509 -10.58 3.29 23.20
CA ILE A 509 -9.91 3.47 24.49
C ILE A 509 -8.67 4.33 24.28
N GLN A 510 -8.61 5.43 25.01
CA GLN A 510 -7.55 6.43 24.88
C GLN A 510 -6.21 5.88 25.40
N GLN A 511 -5.09 6.41 24.89
CA GLN A 511 -3.74 5.93 25.21
C GLN A 511 -3.42 6.01 26.70
N GLU A 512 -4.01 6.95 27.43
CA GLU A 512 -3.87 7.14 28.88
C GLU A 512 -4.48 6.00 29.71
N VAL A 513 -5.33 5.17 29.10
CA VAL A 513 -6.00 4.02 29.73
C VAL A 513 -5.27 2.71 29.39
N LEU A 514 -4.67 2.63 28.20
CA LEU A 514 -3.95 1.44 27.72
C LEU A 514 -2.69 1.18 28.56
N GLY A 515 -2.38 -0.10 28.81
CA GLY A 515 -1.24 -0.51 29.64
C GLY A 515 -1.50 -0.49 31.15
N GLU A 516 -2.68 -0.06 31.61
CA GLU A 516 -3.08 -0.11 33.02
C GLU A 516 -3.58 -1.51 33.40
N ALA A 517 -3.09 -2.03 34.54
CA ALA A 517 -3.39 -3.39 34.98
C ALA A 517 -4.78 -3.57 35.61
N GLU A 518 -5.40 -2.47 36.06
CA GLU A 518 -6.74 -2.48 36.63
C GLU A 518 -7.48 -1.21 36.20
N VAL A 519 -8.37 -1.33 35.23
CA VAL A 519 -9.23 -0.26 34.73
C VAL A 519 -10.68 -0.56 35.08
N ILE A 520 -11.42 0.46 35.46
CA ILE A 520 -12.87 0.41 35.66
C ILE A 520 -13.52 1.36 34.65
N VAL A 521 -14.53 0.89 33.94
CA VAL A 521 -15.39 1.73 33.11
C VAL A 521 -16.55 2.19 33.97
N GLU A 522 -16.79 3.50 34.02
CA GLU A 522 -17.91 4.10 34.71
C GLU A 522 -18.86 4.78 33.73
N TRP A 523 -20.14 4.40 33.76
CA TRP A 523 -21.24 5.10 33.10
C TRP A 523 -21.93 5.98 34.13
N ASN A 524 -22.00 7.28 33.87
CA ASN A 524 -22.75 8.22 34.68
C ASN A 524 -24.01 8.68 33.94
N PHE A 525 -25.11 8.83 34.67
CA PHE A 525 -26.34 9.46 34.20
C PHE A 525 -26.76 10.54 35.20
N GLN A 526 -27.13 11.70 34.66
CA GLN A 526 -27.64 12.84 35.41
C GLN A 526 -28.92 13.36 34.75
N SER A 527 -30.01 13.40 35.51
CA SER A 527 -31.24 14.07 35.08
C SER A 527 -31.36 15.47 35.68
N ASP A 528 -32.04 16.36 34.97
CA ASP A 528 -32.38 17.67 35.50
C ASP A 528 -33.58 17.61 36.49
N ASP A 529 -34.04 18.75 37.01
CA ASP A 529 -35.12 18.81 38.00
C ASP A 529 -36.55 18.64 37.41
N SER A 530 -36.65 18.34 36.10
CA SER A 530 -37.90 18.18 35.36
C SER A 530 -38.64 16.88 35.71
N PRO A 531 -39.96 16.92 35.97
CA PRO A 531 -40.77 15.70 36.16
C PRO A 531 -41.06 15.01 34.83
N ASP A 532 -40.19 14.07 34.48
CA ASP A 532 -40.26 13.32 33.23
C ASP A 532 -40.78 11.88 33.36
N VAL A 533 -41.26 11.34 32.23
CA VAL A 533 -41.84 9.99 32.13
C VAL A 533 -41.08 9.12 31.12
N PHE A 534 -39.75 9.16 31.20
CA PHE A 534 -38.89 8.38 30.32
C PHE A 534 -38.06 7.33 31.07
N SER A 535 -37.60 6.29 30.37
CA SER A 535 -36.86 5.17 30.97
C SER A 535 -35.39 5.48 31.28
N GLY A 536 -34.84 6.51 30.64
CA GLY A 536 -33.49 7.03 30.85
C GLY A 536 -32.47 6.37 29.94
N LEU A 537 -31.42 5.81 30.53
CA LEU A 537 -30.36 5.12 29.79
C LEU A 537 -30.38 3.63 30.12
N THR A 538 -30.38 2.80 29.08
CA THR A 538 -30.24 1.34 29.21
C THR A 538 -29.04 0.86 28.41
N ILE A 539 -28.23 -0.03 28.99
CA ILE A 539 -27.04 -0.61 28.36
C ILE A 539 -27.02 -2.13 28.49
N ASP A 540 -26.45 -2.80 27.49
CA ASP A 540 -26.33 -4.26 27.42
C ASP A 540 -25.13 -4.69 26.54
N ASN A 541 -24.76 -5.97 26.56
CA ASN A 541 -23.71 -6.58 25.73
C ASN A 541 -22.37 -5.81 25.74
N ILE A 542 -21.78 -5.63 26.91
CA ILE A 542 -20.55 -4.85 27.09
C ILE A 542 -19.34 -5.69 26.69
N VAL A 543 -18.47 -5.14 25.85
CA VAL A 543 -17.22 -5.75 25.41
C VAL A 543 -16.10 -4.72 25.44
N ILE A 544 -14.93 -5.14 25.92
CA ILE A 544 -13.66 -4.43 25.72
C ILE A 544 -12.72 -5.36 24.98
N GLY A 545 -12.27 -4.95 23.81
CA GLY A 545 -11.39 -5.76 22.96
C GLY A 545 -10.61 -4.93 21.95
N GLU A 546 -9.71 -5.58 21.22
CA GLU A 546 -8.93 -4.98 20.13
C GLU A 546 -9.74 -4.64 18.87
#